data_AF-A0A285XQR3-F1
#
_entry.id   AF-A0A285XQR3-F1
#
_cell.length_a   1.000
_cell.length_b   1.000
_cell.length_c   1.000
_cell.angle_alpha   90.00
_cell.angle_beta   90.00
_cell.angle_gamma   90.00
#
_symmetry.space_group_name_H-M   'P 1'
#
loop_
_entity.id
_entity.type
_entity.pdbx_description
1 polymer ?
#
loop_
_entity_poly.entity_id
_entity_poly.type
_entity_poly.pdbx_seq_one_letter_code
_entity_poly.pdbx_strand_id
1 'polypeptide(L)'
;MGSECPFCVIVAQNDPDVREVYRDEHVVAFFPDEPATLGHVLVIPRSHVPKVWELSDDTATHLTRAVLLLSRAVKHALEPSGLNLIQSNGESATQSVPHLHVHVVPRNEGDAMGRIWPRETSFSEAVKNKAMLDVRHAIEREAHEASVPVTPEDRRKHLDYLQAVVTRQAASSAAAKGWVLPVVTATYGFALTQRAWPLAFLGLLGLLLFAYLDAHYLNTERRFRKLYVIVAQSLRSVPLFTLNPDDADDPVEEDSDGSVNRWQRLKRKYVPGRDIWYSWSIAPFYGALALLGVGVIVAVIWRYGLDAG
;
A
#
# COMPACT_ATOMS: atom_id res chain seq x y z
N MET A 1 -10.66 47.55 -9.22
CA MET A 1 -11.43 47.41 -7.97
C MET A 1 -12.20 46.11 -8.08
N GLY A 2 -11.65 45.01 -7.57
CA GLY A 2 -12.27 43.70 -7.71
C GLY A 2 -13.54 43.65 -6.88
N SER A 3 -14.66 43.31 -7.51
CA SER A 3 -15.97 43.14 -6.86
C SER A 3 -15.84 42.27 -5.62
N GLU A 4 -16.38 42.73 -4.51
CA GLU A 4 -16.46 41.98 -3.25
C GLU A 4 -17.13 40.63 -3.51
N CYS A 5 -16.49 39.53 -3.09
CA CYS A 5 -17.01 38.18 -3.35
C CYS A 5 -18.34 37.98 -2.59
N PRO A 6 -19.46 37.65 -3.26
CA PRO A 6 -20.77 37.54 -2.61
C PRO A 6 -20.80 36.43 -1.54
N PHE A 7 -20.05 35.35 -1.74
CA PHE A 7 -19.96 34.28 -0.74
C PHE A 7 -19.15 34.70 0.48
N CYS A 8 -18.15 35.58 0.33
CA CYS A 8 -17.47 36.17 1.49
C CYS A 8 -18.42 37.08 2.30
N VAL A 9 -19.33 37.79 1.65
CA VAL A 9 -20.37 38.61 2.32
C VAL A 9 -21.29 37.71 3.17
N ILE A 10 -21.72 36.57 2.65
CA ILE A 10 -22.50 35.54 3.38
C ILE A 10 -21.69 34.96 4.54
N VAL A 11 -20.41 34.62 4.32
CA VAL A 11 -19.53 34.11 5.38
C VAL A 11 -19.39 35.13 6.51
N ALA A 12 -19.26 36.42 6.17
CA ALA A 12 -19.19 37.55 7.09
C ALA A 12 -20.53 37.92 7.74
N GLN A 13 -21.64 37.24 7.40
CA GLN A 13 -22.99 37.51 7.90
C GLN A 13 -23.51 38.91 7.56
N ASN A 14 -23.08 39.46 6.43
CA ASN A 14 -23.49 40.77 5.95
C ASN A 14 -24.58 40.70 4.86
N ASP A 15 -25.11 39.51 4.60
CA ASP A 15 -26.22 39.26 3.69
C ASP A 15 -27.49 38.94 4.51
N PRO A 16 -28.49 39.83 4.56
CA PRO A 16 -29.72 39.60 5.34
C PRO A 16 -30.72 38.67 4.64
N ASP A 17 -30.57 38.43 3.34
CA ASP A 17 -31.53 37.67 2.53
C ASP A 17 -31.14 36.19 2.39
N VAL A 18 -29.90 35.84 2.79
CA VAL A 18 -29.39 34.48 2.72
C VAL A 18 -30.20 33.48 3.56
N ARG A 19 -30.59 32.37 2.92
CA ARG A 19 -31.28 31.26 3.58
C ARG A 19 -30.28 30.20 4.02
N GLU A 20 -29.57 30.50 5.10
CA GLU A 20 -28.60 29.60 5.72
C GLU A 20 -29.28 28.40 6.41
N VAL A 21 -28.69 27.21 6.25
CA VAL A 21 -29.17 25.97 6.89
C VAL A 21 -28.11 25.24 7.71
N TYR A 22 -26.85 25.59 7.54
CA TYR A 22 -25.77 25.02 8.32
C TYR A 22 -24.57 25.95 8.37
N ARG A 23 -23.93 26.02 9.52
CA ARG A 23 -22.68 26.74 9.73
C ARG A 23 -21.88 26.08 10.84
N ASP A 24 -20.59 25.99 10.61
CA ASP A 24 -19.62 25.63 11.65
C ASP A 24 -18.37 26.52 11.54
N GLU A 25 -17.30 26.11 12.20
CA GLU A 25 -16.03 26.83 12.21
C GLU A 25 -15.42 26.97 10.81
N HIS A 26 -15.64 26.01 9.91
CA HIS A 26 -14.93 25.89 8.62
C HIS A 26 -15.83 26.09 7.40
N VAL A 27 -17.14 25.84 7.50
CA VAL A 27 -18.06 25.87 6.36
C VAL A 27 -19.36 26.62 6.66
N VAL A 28 -20.01 27.07 5.58
CA VAL A 28 -21.35 27.62 5.58
C VAL A 28 -22.14 26.94 4.47
N ALA A 29 -23.41 26.65 4.70
CA ALA A 29 -24.31 26.14 3.68
C ALA A 29 -25.66 26.84 3.69
N PHE A 30 -26.13 27.16 2.49
CA PHE A 30 -27.30 28.01 2.28
C PHE A 30 -27.99 27.65 0.97
N PHE A 31 -29.24 28.08 0.82
CA PHE A 31 -29.96 27.94 -0.44
C PHE A 31 -29.51 29.05 -1.40
N PRO A 32 -29.25 28.74 -2.67
CA PRO A 32 -29.07 29.78 -3.68
C PRO A 32 -30.38 30.52 -3.95
N ASP A 33 -30.28 31.76 -4.43
CA ASP A 33 -31.44 32.58 -4.81
C ASP A 33 -32.32 31.89 -5.86
N GLU A 34 -31.67 31.26 -6.84
CA GLU A 34 -32.31 30.48 -7.89
C GLU A 34 -31.90 29.00 -7.77
N PRO A 35 -32.67 28.17 -7.05
CA PRO A 35 -32.36 26.76 -6.90
C PRO A 35 -32.67 25.97 -8.17
N ALA A 36 -31.72 25.15 -8.64
CA ALA A 36 -31.92 24.23 -9.77
C ALA A 36 -33.06 23.22 -9.53
N THR A 37 -33.24 22.78 -8.29
CA THR A 37 -34.37 21.99 -7.81
C THR A 37 -34.70 22.36 -6.37
N LEU A 38 -35.92 22.07 -5.91
CA LEU A 38 -36.29 22.31 -4.51
C LEU A 38 -35.39 21.49 -3.57
N GLY A 39 -34.78 22.17 -2.60
CA GLY A 39 -33.80 21.58 -1.69
C GLY A 39 -32.35 21.67 -2.15
N HIS A 40 -32.07 22.37 -3.26
CA HIS A 40 -30.70 22.68 -3.67
C HIS A 40 -29.99 23.52 -2.60
N VAL A 41 -28.88 23.00 -2.10
CA VAL A 41 -28.02 23.68 -1.11
C VAL A 41 -26.63 23.90 -1.71
N LEU A 42 -26.07 25.09 -1.50
CA LEU A 42 -24.66 25.38 -1.72
C LEU A 42 -23.88 25.16 -0.44
N VAL A 43 -22.76 24.46 -0.50
CA VAL A 43 -21.83 24.28 0.62
C VAL A 43 -20.50 24.93 0.27
N ILE A 44 -20.06 25.90 1.09
CA ILE A 44 -18.85 26.67 0.85
C ILE A 44 -17.89 26.57 2.05
N PRO A 45 -16.57 26.54 1.82
CA PRO A 45 -15.60 26.82 2.87
C PRO A 45 -15.71 28.30 3.26
N ARG A 46 -15.42 28.62 4.52
CA ARG A 46 -15.34 30.00 5.01
C ARG A 46 -14.09 30.70 4.48
N SER A 47 -13.02 29.96 4.23
CA SER A 47 -11.84 30.48 3.53
C SER A 47 -12.20 30.76 2.07
N HIS A 48 -11.76 31.91 1.56
CA HIS A 48 -11.91 32.23 0.15
C HIS A 48 -10.89 31.45 -0.68
N VAL A 49 -11.36 30.40 -1.34
CA VAL A 49 -10.58 29.57 -2.26
C VAL A 49 -11.30 29.59 -3.60
N PRO A 50 -10.73 30.15 -4.69
CA PRO A 50 -11.47 30.28 -5.94
C PRO A 50 -11.82 28.95 -6.61
N LYS A 51 -10.87 28.00 -6.65
CA LYS A 51 -11.03 26.73 -7.37
C LYS A 51 -10.41 25.58 -6.57
N VAL A 52 -10.66 24.35 -7.02
CA VAL A 52 -10.22 23.13 -6.33
C VAL A 52 -8.71 22.96 -6.33
N TRP A 53 -8.01 23.50 -7.34
CA TRP A 53 -6.56 23.41 -7.47
C TRP A 53 -5.82 24.14 -6.34
N GLU A 54 -6.45 25.11 -5.68
CA GLU A 54 -5.87 25.83 -4.54
C GLU A 54 -6.42 25.37 -3.18
N LEU A 55 -7.25 24.32 -3.15
CA LEU A 55 -7.88 23.82 -1.93
C LEU A 55 -6.88 22.99 -1.10
N SER A 56 -6.73 23.31 0.18
CA SER A 56 -5.92 22.50 1.10
C SER A 56 -6.64 21.23 1.54
N ASP A 57 -5.88 20.16 1.84
CA ASP A 57 -6.41 18.88 2.34
C ASP A 57 -7.28 19.05 3.60
N ASP A 58 -6.89 19.96 4.50
CA ASP A 58 -7.63 20.28 5.71
C ASP A 58 -9.02 20.88 5.37
N THR A 59 -9.05 21.92 4.53
CA THR A 59 -10.30 22.55 4.10
C THR A 59 -11.17 21.54 3.32
N ALA A 60 -10.56 20.72 2.46
CA ALA A 60 -11.26 19.68 1.70
C ALA A 60 -11.90 18.64 2.62
N THR A 61 -11.23 18.27 3.71
CA THR A 61 -11.75 17.35 4.73
C THR A 61 -13.00 17.92 5.40
N HIS A 62 -12.94 19.16 5.88
CA HIS A 62 -14.08 19.81 6.52
C HIS A 62 -15.25 20.00 5.54
N LEU A 63 -14.97 20.49 4.33
CA LEU A 63 -15.97 20.67 3.28
C LEU A 63 -16.69 19.37 2.92
N THR A 64 -15.94 18.29 2.71
CA THR A 64 -16.52 16.99 2.33
C THR A 64 -17.39 16.43 3.46
N ARG A 65 -16.98 16.58 4.72
CA ARG A 65 -17.79 16.14 5.87
C ARG A 65 -19.12 16.88 5.93
N ALA A 66 -19.12 18.19 5.69
CA ALA A 66 -20.34 18.98 5.62
C ALA A 66 -21.24 18.59 4.44
N VAL A 67 -20.66 18.36 3.26
CA VAL A 67 -21.39 17.87 2.09
C VAL A 67 -22.08 16.53 2.39
N LEU A 68 -21.39 15.59 3.04
CA LEU A 68 -21.96 14.30 3.43
C LEU A 68 -23.09 14.44 4.46
N LEU A 69 -22.93 15.32 5.45
CA LEU A 69 -23.98 15.63 6.43
C LEU A 69 -25.23 16.18 5.74
N LEU A 70 -25.05 17.20 4.90
CA LEU A 70 -26.15 17.87 4.21
C LEU A 70 -26.81 16.99 3.17
N SER A 71 -26.06 16.13 2.49
CA SER A 71 -26.63 15.11 1.59
C SER A 71 -27.60 14.19 2.31
N ARG A 72 -27.26 13.76 3.54
CA ARG A 72 -28.15 12.92 4.37
C ARG A 72 -29.35 13.72 4.88
N ALA A 73 -29.14 14.95 5.31
CA ALA A 73 -30.21 15.83 5.78
C ALA A 73 -31.24 16.10 4.67
N VAL A 74 -30.77 16.48 3.48
CA VAL A 74 -31.57 16.65 2.27
C VAL A 74 -32.35 15.38 1.94
N LYS A 75 -31.68 14.22 1.97
CA LYS A 75 -32.33 12.93 1.72
C LYS A 75 -33.47 12.66 2.71
N HIS A 76 -33.25 12.86 4.00
CA HIS A 76 -34.27 12.62 5.02
C HIS A 76 -35.42 13.64 4.97
N ALA A 77 -35.13 14.89 4.62
CA ALA A 77 -36.14 15.94 4.62
C ALA A 77 -37.04 15.92 3.38
N LEU A 78 -36.50 15.52 2.22
CA LEU A 78 -37.17 15.68 0.93
C LEU A 78 -37.37 14.38 0.15
N GLU A 79 -36.78 13.27 0.63
CA GLU A 79 -36.88 11.93 0.04
C GLU A 79 -36.70 11.89 -1.51
N PRO A 80 -35.66 12.55 -2.08
CA PRO A 80 -35.49 12.58 -3.52
C PRO A 80 -35.07 11.21 -4.06
N SER A 81 -35.45 10.91 -5.30
CA SER A 81 -35.04 9.69 -6.01
C SER A 81 -33.52 9.60 -6.27
N GLY A 82 -32.83 10.74 -6.26
CA GLY A 82 -31.38 10.81 -6.42
C GLY A 82 -30.78 12.13 -5.92
N LEU A 83 -29.48 12.25 -6.08
CA LEU A 83 -28.71 13.43 -5.66
C LEU A 83 -27.56 13.68 -6.64
N ASN A 84 -27.40 14.92 -7.10
CA ASN A 84 -26.17 15.36 -7.73
C ASN A 84 -25.33 16.18 -6.74
N LEU A 85 -24.05 15.83 -6.66
CA LEU A 85 -23.02 16.65 -6.05
C LEU A 85 -22.18 17.24 -7.17
N ILE A 86 -22.20 18.56 -7.32
CA ILE A 86 -21.52 19.24 -8.43
C ILE A 86 -20.61 20.31 -7.87
N GLN A 87 -19.39 20.36 -8.35
CA GLN A 87 -18.41 21.38 -8.01
C GLN A 87 -17.73 21.79 -9.31
N SER A 88 -17.82 23.07 -9.63
CA SER A 88 -17.38 23.65 -10.90
C SER A 88 -16.12 24.47 -10.71
N ASN A 89 -15.14 24.30 -11.61
CA ASN A 89 -13.87 25.04 -11.56
C ASN A 89 -13.60 25.74 -12.90
N GLY A 90 -13.79 27.05 -12.92
CA GLY A 90 -13.68 27.89 -14.12
C GLY A 90 -14.99 28.00 -14.91
N GLU A 91 -15.05 29.04 -15.75
CA GLU A 91 -16.24 29.40 -16.54
C GLU A 91 -16.68 28.28 -17.49
N SER A 92 -15.72 27.59 -18.15
CA SER A 92 -16.01 26.45 -19.03
C SER A 92 -16.66 25.27 -18.31
N ALA A 93 -16.47 25.17 -16.99
CA ALA A 93 -17.12 24.19 -16.13
C ALA A 93 -18.36 24.76 -15.44
N THR A 94 -18.88 25.90 -15.93
CA THR A 94 -20.06 26.64 -15.42
C THR A 94 -19.91 27.23 -14.03
N GLN A 95 -18.70 27.56 -13.58
CA GLN A 95 -18.49 28.29 -12.32
C GLN A 95 -18.79 29.78 -12.52
N SER A 96 -19.83 30.30 -11.86
CA SER A 96 -20.23 31.71 -11.91
C SER A 96 -19.60 32.57 -10.81
N VAL A 97 -19.49 32.01 -9.59
CA VAL A 97 -18.86 32.69 -8.45
C VAL A 97 -17.49 32.06 -8.18
N PRO A 98 -16.37 32.82 -8.27
CA PRO A 98 -15.02 32.33 -8.04
C PRO A 98 -14.72 32.21 -6.53
N HIS A 99 -15.54 31.44 -5.83
CA HIS A 99 -15.38 30.95 -4.47
C HIS A 99 -15.90 29.52 -4.49
N LEU A 100 -15.06 28.56 -4.15
CA LEU A 100 -15.34 27.14 -4.28
C LEU A 100 -16.64 26.78 -3.54
N HIS A 101 -17.55 26.12 -4.25
CA HIS A 101 -18.83 25.72 -3.71
C HIS A 101 -19.23 24.36 -4.26
N VAL A 102 -19.82 23.54 -3.41
CA VAL A 102 -20.41 22.26 -3.80
C VAL A 102 -21.92 22.41 -3.81
N HIS A 103 -22.53 22.17 -4.96
CA HIS A 103 -23.96 22.04 -5.12
C HIS A 103 -24.41 20.67 -4.61
N VAL A 104 -25.35 20.65 -3.67
CA VAL A 104 -26.08 19.46 -3.24
C VAL A 104 -27.48 19.57 -3.83
N VAL A 105 -27.73 18.86 -4.94
CA VAL A 105 -28.94 19.02 -5.76
C VAL A 105 -29.80 17.76 -5.68
N PRO A 106 -30.95 17.79 -4.99
CA PRO A 106 -31.94 16.72 -5.02
C PRO A 106 -32.45 16.48 -6.43
N ARG A 107 -32.58 15.21 -6.84
CA ARG A 107 -33.05 14.82 -8.19
C ARG A 107 -34.30 13.98 -8.12
N ASN A 108 -35.24 14.27 -9.01
CA ASN A 108 -36.45 13.50 -9.23
C ASN A 108 -36.68 13.31 -10.73
N GLU A 109 -37.50 12.32 -11.09
CA GLU A 109 -37.84 12.09 -12.49
C GLU A 109 -38.57 13.32 -13.06
N GLY A 110 -38.11 13.79 -14.23
CA GLY A 110 -38.71 14.96 -14.90
C GLY A 110 -38.37 16.31 -14.28
N ASP A 111 -37.38 16.39 -13.38
CA ASP A 111 -36.94 17.70 -12.86
C ASP A 111 -36.31 18.60 -13.93
N ALA A 112 -36.24 19.89 -13.61
CA ALA A 112 -35.79 20.94 -14.52
C ALA A 112 -34.31 20.83 -14.94
N MET A 113 -33.51 20.02 -14.23
CA MET A 113 -32.07 19.90 -14.48
C MET A 113 -31.77 19.00 -15.68
N GLY A 114 -32.64 18.04 -16.00
CA GLY A 114 -32.47 17.16 -17.16
C GLY A 114 -31.20 16.31 -17.10
N ARG A 115 -30.57 16.07 -18.26
CA ARG A 115 -29.34 15.25 -18.39
C ARG A 115 -28.10 16.12 -18.30
N ILE A 116 -27.17 15.74 -17.43
CA ILE A 116 -25.88 16.45 -17.25
C ILE A 116 -24.72 15.87 -18.09
N TRP A 117 -24.91 14.68 -18.67
CA TRP A 117 -23.90 13.99 -19.47
C TRP A 117 -24.28 13.99 -20.96
N PRO A 118 -23.29 14.10 -21.88
CA PRO A 118 -23.55 13.94 -23.30
C PRO A 118 -24.03 12.51 -23.60
N ARG A 119 -24.83 12.35 -24.66
CA ARG A 119 -25.38 11.03 -25.04
C ARG A 119 -24.31 10.08 -25.57
N GLU A 120 -23.45 10.58 -26.45
CA GLU A 120 -22.36 9.82 -27.06
C GLU A 120 -21.17 10.76 -27.32
N THR A 121 -19.97 10.19 -27.30
CA THR A 121 -18.71 10.90 -27.62
C THR A 121 -17.87 10.05 -28.55
N SER A 122 -17.23 10.65 -29.55
CA SER A 122 -16.39 9.96 -30.53
C SER A 122 -14.91 10.29 -30.34
N PHE A 123 -14.20 9.51 -29.53
CA PHE A 123 -12.74 9.58 -29.37
C PHE A 123 -12.09 8.25 -29.77
N SER A 124 -10.96 8.30 -30.48
CA SER A 124 -10.21 7.09 -30.83
C SER A 124 -9.49 6.50 -29.62
N GLU A 125 -9.29 5.17 -29.61
CA GLU A 125 -8.58 4.49 -28.51
C GLU A 125 -7.15 5.02 -28.32
N ALA A 126 -6.47 5.39 -29.41
CA ALA A 126 -5.14 6.01 -29.34
C ALA A 126 -5.15 7.33 -28.55
N VAL A 127 -6.15 8.19 -28.77
CA VAL A 127 -6.29 9.46 -28.05
C VAL A 127 -6.63 9.22 -26.58
N LYS A 128 -7.52 8.27 -26.28
CA LYS A 128 -7.87 7.88 -24.91
C LYS A 128 -6.65 7.38 -24.14
N ASN A 129 -5.88 6.47 -24.75
CA ASN A 129 -4.68 5.89 -24.13
C ASN A 129 -3.61 6.95 -23.89
N LYS A 130 -3.40 7.87 -24.85
CA LYS A 130 -2.47 8.99 -24.66
C LYS A 130 -2.88 9.86 -23.48
N ALA A 131 -4.15 10.28 -23.42
CA ALA A 131 -4.65 11.12 -22.33
C ALA A 131 -4.51 10.43 -20.96
N MET A 132 -4.79 9.13 -20.89
CA MET A 132 -4.61 8.32 -19.68
C MET A 132 -3.15 8.27 -19.22
N LEU A 133 -2.20 8.06 -20.14
CA LEU A 133 -0.77 8.07 -19.83
C LEU A 133 -0.28 9.44 -19.36
N ASP A 134 -0.71 10.51 -20.04
CA ASP A 134 -0.36 11.89 -19.67
C ASP A 134 -0.82 12.22 -18.24
N VAL A 135 -2.05 11.82 -17.87
CA VAL A 135 -2.59 11.99 -16.51
C VAL A 135 -1.81 11.14 -15.50
N ARG A 136 -1.49 9.89 -15.82
CA ARG A 136 -0.72 9.01 -14.92
C ARG A 136 0.66 9.58 -14.60
N HIS A 137 1.36 10.10 -15.61
CA HIS A 137 2.64 10.75 -15.40
C HIS A 137 2.53 12.04 -14.58
N ALA A 138 1.43 12.79 -14.73
CA ALA A 138 1.18 13.95 -13.87
C ALA A 138 0.94 13.55 -12.41
N ILE A 139 0.16 12.49 -12.16
CA ILE A 139 -0.08 11.96 -10.81
C ILE A 139 1.24 11.57 -10.13
N GLU A 140 2.15 10.91 -10.83
CA GLU A 140 3.45 10.52 -10.26
C GLU A 140 4.28 11.74 -9.82
N ARG A 141 4.21 12.86 -10.55
CA ARG A 141 4.86 14.11 -10.16
C ARG A 141 4.18 14.77 -8.97
N GLU A 142 2.87 14.94 -9.02
CA GLU A 142 2.08 15.57 -7.94
C GLU A 142 2.14 14.76 -6.64
N ALA A 143 2.06 13.43 -6.71
CA ALA A 143 2.17 12.56 -5.53
C ALA A 143 3.56 12.61 -4.88
N HIS A 144 4.61 12.87 -5.67
CA HIS A 144 5.94 13.10 -5.14
C HIS A 144 6.00 14.43 -4.37
N GLU A 145 5.40 15.49 -4.90
CA GLU A 145 5.32 16.82 -4.28
C GLU A 145 4.39 16.87 -3.05
N ALA A 146 3.26 16.16 -3.09
CA ALA A 146 2.23 16.11 -2.05
C ALA A 146 2.50 15.12 -0.91
N SER A 147 3.49 14.22 -1.07
CA SER A 147 3.89 13.36 0.04
C SER A 147 4.36 14.23 1.21
N VAL A 148 3.70 14.10 2.37
CA VAL A 148 4.12 14.76 3.61
C VAL A 148 5.63 14.61 3.71
N PRO A 149 6.41 15.70 3.80
CA PRO A 149 7.86 15.59 3.80
C PRO A 149 8.25 14.68 4.95
N VAL A 150 8.67 13.45 4.63
CA VAL A 150 9.15 12.49 5.62
C VAL A 150 10.27 13.21 6.33
N THR A 151 10.06 13.51 7.61
CA THR A 151 11.05 14.28 8.34
C THR A 151 12.36 13.47 8.32
N PRO A 152 13.53 14.13 8.29
CA PRO A 152 14.79 13.40 8.39
C PRO A 152 14.83 12.49 9.63
N GLU A 153 14.09 12.83 10.69
CA GLU A 153 13.87 11.98 11.86
C GLU A 153 13.04 10.73 11.55
N ASP A 154 11.86 10.87 10.93
CA ASP A 154 10.99 9.74 10.59
C ASP A 154 11.70 8.76 9.66
N ARG A 155 12.48 9.26 8.69
CA ARG A 155 13.30 8.42 7.83
C ARG A 155 14.35 7.67 8.62
N ARG A 156 15.07 8.32 9.54
CA ARG A 156 16.05 7.64 10.43
C ARG A 156 15.36 6.57 11.27
N LYS A 157 14.20 6.88 11.85
CA LYS A 157 13.42 5.95 12.69
C LYS A 157 12.93 4.74 11.89
N HIS A 158 12.48 4.94 10.64
CA HIS A 158 12.12 3.84 9.75
C HIS A 158 13.33 2.97 9.40
N LEU A 159 14.47 3.59 9.08
CA LEU A 159 15.73 2.87 8.84
C LEU A 159 16.17 2.07 10.08
N ASP A 160 16.00 2.61 11.29
CA ASP A 160 16.30 1.91 12.54
C ASP A 160 15.42 0.66 12.72
N TYR A 161 14.12 0.75 12.43
CA TYR A 161 13.22 -0.41 12.48
C TYR A 161 13.62 -1.49 11.46
N LEU A 162 13.93 -1.09 10.22
CA LEU A 162 14.40 -2.02 9.19
C LEU A 162 15.73 -2.68 9.58
N GLN A 163 16.68 -1.89 10.09
CA GLN A 163 17.97 -2.36 10.56
C GLN A 163 17.81 -3.33 11.74
N ALA A 164 16.88 -3.07 12.67
CA ALA A 164 16.59 -3.97 13.78
C ALA A 164 16.09 -5.34 13.30
N VAL A 165 15.23 -5.37 12.26
CA VAL A 165 14.80 -6.63 11.65
C VAL A 165 15.98 -7.34 10.98
N VAL A 166 16.77 -6.64 10.17
CA VAL A 166 17.96 -7.22 9.51
C VAL A 166 18.92 -7.83 10.54
N THR A 167 19.25 -7.10 11.60
CA THR A 167 20.14 -7.58 12.66
C THR A 167 19.56 -8.82 13.37
N ARG A 168 18.25 -8.84 13.63
CA ARG A 168 17.59 -10.01 14.26
C ARG A 168 17.63 -11.25 13.35
N GLN A 169 17.43 -11.08 12.04
CA GLN A 169 17.51 -12.20 11.09
C GLN A 169 18.93 -12.74 10.96
N ALA A 170 19.92 -11.84 10.87
CA ALA A 170 21.33 -12.23 10.83
C ALA A 170 21.76 -13.00 12.10
N ALA A 171 21.33 -12.53 13.28
CA ALA A 171 21.57 -13.22 14.55
C ALA A 171 20.90 -14.61 14.60
N SER A 172 19.66 -14.73 14.10
CA SER A 172 18.95 -16.01 14.04
C SER A 172 19.61 -17.01 13.08
N SER A 173 20.11 -16.53 11.94
CA SER A 173 20.93 -17.32 11.00
C SER A 173 22.20 -17.85 11.67
N ALA A 174 22.94 -16.99 12.39
CA ALA A 174 24.13 -17.40 13.12
C ALA A 174 23.82 -18.42 14.23
N ALA A 175 22.72 -18.21 14.97
CA ALA A 175 22.29 -19.13 16.01
C ALA A 175 21.92 -20.51 15.44
N ALA A 176 21.25 -20.58 14.28
CA ALA A 176 20.93 -21.82 13.60
C ALA A 176 22.20 -22.66 13.30
N LYS A 177 23.25 -22.01 12.78
CA LYS A 177 24.56 -22.64 12.56
C LYS A 177 25.23 -23.09 13.87
N GLY A 178 25.08 -22.28 14.94
CA GLY A 178 25.58 -22.62 16.27
C GLY A 178 24.92 -23.86 16.87
N TRP A 179 23.60 -24.03 16.69
CA TRP A 179 22.86 -25.18 17.19
C TRP A 179 23.04 -26.45 16.35
N VAL A 180 23.22 -26.33 15.04
CA VAL A 180 23.34 -27.52 14.18
C VAL A 180 24.66 -28.27 14.38
N LEU A 181 25.75 -27.55 14.68
CA LEU A 181 27.06 -28.15 14.94
C LEU A 181 27.03 -29.22 16.06
N PRO A 182 26.61 -28.92 17.30
CA PRO A 182 26.57 -29.91 18.37
C PRO A 182 25.58 -31.04 18.08
N VAL A 183 24.43 -30.75 17.46
CA VAL A 183 23.45 -31.77 17.06
C VAL A 183 24.08 -32.78 16.09
N VAL A 184 24.76 -32.28 15.07
CA VAL A 184 25.42 -33.10 14.04
C VAL A 184 26.62 -33.84 14.62
N THR A 185 27.47 -33.18 15.41
CA THR A 185 28.62 -33.81 16.07
C THR A 185 28.17 -34.96 16.98
N ALA A 186 27.13 -34.74 17.79
CA ALA A 186 26.60 -35.78 18.66
C ALA A 186 26.01 -36.94 17.86
N THR A 187 25.09 -36.66 16.93
CA THR A 187 24.39 -37.70 16.16
C THR A 187 25.35 -38.53 15.31
N TYR A 188 26.31 -37.91 14.62
CA TYR A 188 27.30 -38.62 13.82
C TYR A 188 28.33 -39.36 14.69
N GLY A 189 28.78 -38.77 15.79
CA GLY A 189 29.66 -39.42 16.75
C GLY A 189 29.02 -40.67 17.37
N PHE A 190 27.77 -40.57 17.82
CA PHE A 190 27.02 -41.70 18.36
C PHE A 190 26.72 -42.77 17.31
N ALA A 191 26.45 -42.38 16.05
CA ALA A 191 26.25 -43.34 14.98
C ALA A 191 27.50 -44.22 14.75
N LEU A 192 28.69 -43.63 14.82
CA LEU A 192 29.96 -44.35 14.69
C LEU A 192 30.23 -45.26 15.90
N THR A 193 30.00 -44.80 17.12
CA THR A 193 30.30 -45.56 18.34
C THR A 193 29.29 -46.68 18.60
N GLN A 194 28.00 -46.42 18.39
CA GLN A 194 26.91 -47.38 18.60
C GLN A 194 26.63 -48.25 17.36
N ARG A 195 27.35 -48.03 16.26
CA ARG A 195 27.17 -48.74 14.98
C ARG A 195 25.74 -48.68 14.44
N ALA A 196 25.05 -47.58 14.74
CA ALA A 196 23.64 -47.39 14.40
C ALA A 196 23.52 -46.34 13.29
N TRP A 197 23.50 -46.79 12.03
CA TRP A 197 23.31 -45.90 10.87
C TRP A 197 22.04 -45.03 10.94
N PRO A 198 20.91 -45.45 11.57
CA PRO A 198 19.74 -44.59 11.68
C PRO A 198 20.00 -43.30 12.48
N LEU A 199 20.97 -43.30 13.40
CA LEU A 199 21.35 -42.09 14.15
C LEU A 199 22.04 -41.06 13.26
N ALA A 200 22.87 -41.50 12.31
CA ALA A 200 23.49 -40.59 11.34
C ALA A 200 22.46 -40.04 10.36
N PHE A 201 21.49 -40.87 9.94
CA PHE A 201 20.36 -40.39 9.12
C PHE A 201 19.51 -39.35 9.85
N LEU A 202 19.23 -39.55 11.15
CA LEU A 202 18.52 -38.58 11.97
C LEU A 202 19.30 -37.25 12.06
N GLY A 203 20.62 -37.31 12.21
CA GLY A 203 21.50 -36.13 12.14
C GLY A 203 21.40 -35.40 10.80
N LEU A 204 21.36 -36.13 9.69
CA LEU A 204 21.21 -35.55 8.35
C LEU A 204 19.84 -34.88 8.16
N LEU A 205 18.76 -35.47 8.68
CA LEU A 205 17.43 -34.86 8.67
C LEU A 205 17.41 -33.56 9.48
N GLY A 206 18.01 -33.57 10.68
CA GLY A 206 18.18 -32.36 11.49
C GLY A 206 18.98 -31.28 10.76
N LEU A 207 20.08 -31.66 10.10
CA LEU A 207 20.88 -30.76 9.28
C LEU A 207 20.06 -30.09 8.17
N LEU A 208 19.23 -30.85 7.44
CA LEU A 208 18.37 -30.32 6.39
C LEU A 208 17.31 -29.33 6.94
N LEU A 209 16.75 -29.62 8.12
CA LEU A 209 15.80 -28.72 8.78
C LEU A 209 16.47 -27.39 9.17
N PHE A 210 17.66 -27.45 9.79
CA PHE A 210 18.41 -26.24 10.13
C PHE A 210 18.86 -25.47 8.88
N ALA A 211 19.25 -26.16 7.81
CA ALA A 211 19.59 -25.54 6.53
C ALA A 211 18.39 -24.77 5.95
N TYR A 212 17.19 -25.33 6.04
CA TYR A 212 15.95 -24.66 5.61
C TYR A 212 15.65 -23.41 6.45
N LEU A 213 15.71 -23.50 7.78
CA LEU A 213 15.47 -22.36 8.67
C LEU A 213 16.48 -21.23 8.41
N ASP A 214 17.75 -21.59 8.27
CA ASP A 214 18.83 -20.64 8.00
C ASP A 214 18.67 -19.96 6.63
N ALA A 215 18.32 -20.74 5.60
CA ALA A 215 17.99 -20.18 4.29
C ALA A 215 16.78 -19.24 4.35
N HIS A 216 15.78 -19.52 5.20
CA HIS A 216 14.63 -18.64 5.39
C HIS A 216 14.99 -17.33 6.10
N TYR A 217 15.85 -17.38 7.12
CA TYR A 217 16.37 -16.18 7.78
C TYR A 217 17.18 -15.32 6.81
N LEU A 218 18.07 -15.93 6.03
CA LEU A 218 18.87 -15.22 5.02
C LEU A 218 18.01 -14.60 3.92
N ASN A 219 16.96 -15.29 3.47
CA ASN A 219 16.00 -14.73 2.52
C ASN A 219 15.35 -13.47 3.08
N THR A 220 14.79 -13.58 4.28
CA THR A 220 14.11 -12.48 4.95
C THR A 220 15.07 -11.29 5.12
N GLU A 221 16.29 -11.54 5.60
CA GLU A 221 17.33 -10.52 5.73
C GLU A 221 17.59 -9.78 4.40
N ARG A 222 17.81 -10.51 3.30
CA ARG A 222 18.08 -9.91 1.98
C ARG A 222 16.93 -9.03 1.49
N ARG A 223 15.68 -9.46 1.69
CA ARG A 223 14.50 -8.69 1.27
C ARG A 223 14.35 -7.41 2.10
N PHE A 224 14.54 -7.48 3.41
CA PHE A 224 14.55 -6.27 4.26
C PHE A 224 15.74 -5.35 3.95
N ARG A 225 16.90 -5.88 3.59
CA ARG A 225 18.05 -5.08 3.14
C ARG A 225 17.75 -4.34 1.83
N LYS A 226 17.02 -4.96 0.90
CA LYS A 226 16.54 -4.29 -0.32
C LYS A 226 15.61 -3.12 0.02
N LEU A 227 14.63 -3.35 0.91
CA LEU A 227 13.74 -2.30 1.40
C LEU A 227 14.51 -1.16 2.09
N TYR A 228 15.50 -1.49 2.93
CA TYR A 228 16.37 -0.52 3.58
C TYR A 228 17.09 0.39 2.57
N VAL A 229 17.67 -0.18 1.50
CA VAL A 229 18.36 0.60 0.45
C VAL A 229 17.39 1.55 -0.25
N ILE A 230 16.17 1.10 -0.56
CA ILE A 230 15.15 1.94 -1.20
C ILE A 230 14.77 3.13 -0.31
N VAL A 231 14.55 2.91 0.99
CA VAL A 231 14.24 3.97 1.94
C VAL A 231 15.42 4.92 2.12
N ALA A 232 16.64 4.39 2.24
CA ALA A 232 17.86 5.18 2.48
C ALA A 232 18.18 6.09 1.28
N GLN A 233 18.03 5.58 0.06
CA GLN A 233 18.33 6.30 -1.18
C GLN A 233 17.13 7.06 -1.73
N SER A 234 15.93 6.90 -1.13
CA SER A 234 14.69 7.51 -1.59
C SER A 234 14.39 7.21 -3.08
N LEU A 235 14.74 6.00 -3.52
CA LEU A 235 14.62 5.58 -4.94
C LEU A 235 13.17 5.43 -5.41
N ARG A 236 12.25 5.13 -4.48
CA ARG A 236 10.82 4.88 -4.72
C ARG A 236 10.01 5.35 -3.51
N SER A 237 8.78 5.79 -3.74
CA SER A 237 7.81 6.02 -2.67
C SER A 237 7.37 4.70 -2.06
N VAL A 238 7.61 4.51 -0.77
CA VAL A 238 7.11 3.38 0.01
C VAL A 238 6.23 3.90 1.14
N PRO A 239 5.23 3.13 1.62
CA PRO A 239 4.39 3.57 2.73
C PRO A 239 5.24 3.90 3.97
N LEU A 240 4.88 4.98 4.67
CA LEU A 240 5.58 5.41 5.87
C LEU A 240 5.58 4.28 6.91
N PHE A 241 6.76 3.97 7.46
CA PHE A 241 6.95 2.90 8.45
C PHE A 241 6.53 1.50 7.98
N THR A 242 6.53 1.21 6.67
CA THR A 242 6.28 -0.16 6.21
C THR A 242 7.31 -1.14 6.78
N LEU A 243 6.80 -2.28 7.28
CA LEU A 243 7.57 -3.46 7.67
C LEU A 243 7.27 -4.65 6.76
N ASN A 244 6.73 -4.38 5.57
CA ASN A 244 6.49 -5.38 4.55
C ASN A 244 7.63 -5.37 3.52
N PRO A 245 8.46 -6.42 3.44
CA PRO A 245 9.55 -6.48 2.47
C PRO A 245 9.07 -6.54 1.01
N ASP A 246 7.81 -6.90 0.77
CA ASP A 246 7.23 -6.97 -0.58
C ASP A 246 7.09 -5.58 -1.21
N ASP A 247 7.02 -4.51 -0.39
CA ASP A 247 6.92 -3.12 -0.88
C ASP A 247 8.21 -2.66 -1.58
N ALA A 248 9.30 -3.43 -1.47
CA ALA A 248 10.55 -3.23 -2.19
C ALA A 248 10.58 -3.91 -3.57
N ASP A 249 9.62 -4.78 -3.87
CA ASP A 249 9.53 -5.49 -5.13
C ASP A 249 8.68 -4.69 -6.15
N ASP A 250 8.88 -4.93 -7.44
CA ASP A 250 8.07 -4.30 -8.47
C ASP A 250 6.64 -4.84 -8.40
N PRO A 251 5.61 -3.99 -8.58
CA PRO A 251 4.25 -4.48 -8.70
C PRO A 251 4.22 -5.46 -9.87
N VAL A 252 3.93 -6.72 -9.55
CA VAL A 252 3.77 -7.76 -10.57
C VAL A 252 2.58 -7.33 -11.40
N GLU A 253 2.78 -7.07 -12.70
CA GLU A 253 1.65 -6.96 -13.63
C GLU A 253 0.80 -8.22 -13.43
N GLU A 254 -0.46 -8.05 -13.01
CA GLU A 254 -1.38 -9.17 -12.95
C GLU A 254 -1.56 -9.66 -14.38
N ASP A 255 -0.77 -10.68 -14.75
CA ASP A 255 -1.00 -11.44 -15.96
C ASP A 255 -2.46 -11.90 -15.90
N SER A 256 -3.23 -11.46 -16.89
CA SER A 256 -4.63 -11.81 -17.13
C SER A 256 -4.87 -13.31 -17.40
N ASP A 257 -3.85 -14.15 -17.21
CA ASP A 257 -3.94 -15.60 -17.23
C ASP A 257 -4.20 -16.14 -15.81
N GLY A 258 -5.50 -16.30 -15.48
CA GLY A 258 -6.02 -16.74 -14.20
C GLY A 258 -5.66 -18.19 -13.77
N SER A 259 -4.61 -18.79 -14.34
CA SER A 259 -4.18 -20.17 -14.03
C SER A 259 -2.87 -20.29 -13.24
N VAL A 260 -2.40 -19.22 -12.58
CA VAL A 260 -1.25 -19.34 -11.67
C VAL A 260 -1.60 -20.27 -10.50
N ASN A 261 -1.18 -21.53 -10.67
CA ASN A 261 -1.49 -22.67 -9.83
C ASN A 261 -1.21 -22.35 -8.35
N ARG A 262 -2.19 -22.59 -7.46
CA ARG A 262 -2.12 -22.29 -6.02
C ARG A 262 -0.81 -22.80 -5.39
N TRP A 263 -0.32 -23.93 -5.90
CA TRP A 263 0.96 -24.56 -5.53
C TRP A 263 2.19 -23.72 -5.86
N GLN A 264 2.23 -23.03 -7.01
CA GLN A 264 3.35 -22.15 -7.35
C GLN A 264 3.42 -20.93 -6.43
N ARG A 265 2.25 -20.37 -6.05
CA ARG A 265 2.19 -19.27 -5.07
C ARG A 265 2.66 -19.73 -3.69
N LEU A 266 2.19 -20.89 -3.21
CA LEU A 266 2.68 -21.47 -1.95
C LEU A 266 4.18 -21.75 -2.01
N LYS A 267 4.68 -22.31 -3.11
CA LYS A 267 6.11 -22.60 -3.28
C LYS A 267 6.96 -21.34 -3.21
N ARG A 268 6.56 -20.26 -3.89
CA ARG A 268 7.25 -18.94 -3.81
C ARG A 268 7.23 -18.36 -2.40
N LYS A 269 6.15 -18.59 -1.63
CA LYS A 269 6.01 -18.06 -0.27
C LYS A 269 6.89 -18.76 0.75
N TYR A 270 7.00 -20.09 0.67
CA TYR A 270 7.67 -20.89 1.70
C TYR A 270 9.05 -21.42 1.31
N VAL A 271 9.37 -21.53 0.02
CA VAL A 271 10.65 -22.09 -0.44
C VAL A 271 11.59 -20.95 -0.85
N PRO A 272 12.74 -20.77 -0.16
CA PRO A 272 13.75 -19.79 -0.55
C PRO A 272 14.24 -19.99 -1.98
N GLY A 273 14.61 -18.89 -2.64
CA GLY A 273 15.16 -18.90 -4.00
C GLY A 273 16.44 -19.73 -4.12
N ARG A 274 16.72 -20.21 -5.34
CA ARG A 274 17.93 -21.02 -5.62
C ARG A 274 19.23 -20.26 -5.26
N ASP A 275 19.24 -18.95 -5.48
CA ASP A 275 20.36 -18.05 -5.15
C ASP A 275 20.70 -18.02 -3.65
N ILE A 276 19.76 -18.41 -2.79
CA ILE A 276 19.92 -18.45 -1.34
C ILE A 276 20.55 -19.76 -0.91
N TRP A 277 20.06 -20.88 -1.46
CA TRP A 277 20.62 -22.20 -1.22
C TRP A 277 22.07 -22.31 -1.68
N TYR A 278 22.41 -21.72 -2.83
CA TYR A 278 23.78 -21.66 -3.34
C TYR A 278 24.60 -20.49 -2.81
N SER A 279 24.10 -19.76 -1.82
CA SER A 279 24.86 -18.67 -1.22
C SER A 279 26.08 -19.20 -0.45
N TRP A 280 27.12 -18.37 -0.37
CA TRP A 280 28.35 -18.64 0.38
C TRP A 280 28.13 -18.97 1.87
N SER A 281 27.01 -18.53 2.44
CA SER A 281 26.68 -18.77 3.86
C SER A 281 26.01 -20.14 4.09
N ILE A 282 25.33 -20.68 3.09
CA ILE A 282 24.51 -21.91 3.22
C ILE A 282 25.22 -23.10 2.58
N ALA A 283 25.51 -23.04 1.27
CA ALA A 283 25.99 -24.21 0.52
C ALA A 283 27.30 -24.79 1.07
N PRO A 284 28.37 -24.01 1.33
CA PRO A 284 29.61 -24.56 1.87
C PRO A 284 29.44 -25.15 3.28
N PHE A 285 28.68 -24.46 4.14
CA PHE A 285 28.52 -24.84 5.54
C PHE A 285 27.70 -26.12 5.70
N TYR A 286 26.46 -26.12 5.19
CA TYR A 286 25.59 -27.29 5.30
C TYR A 286 26.00 -28.40 4.34
N GLY A 287 26.57 -28.07 3.17
CA GLY A 287 27.07 -29.05 2.22
C GLY A 287 28.23 -29.88 2.78
N ALA A 288 29.18 -29.25 3.47
CA ALA A 288 30.29 -29.97 4.11
C ALA A 288 29.78 -30.93 5.20
N LEU A 289 28.85 -30.47 6.05
CA LEU A 289 28.23 -31.30 7.10
C LEU A 289 27.38 -32.44 6.52
N ALA A 290 26.72 -32.21 5.39
CA ALA A 290 25.92 -33.22 4.71
C ALA A 290 26.81 -34.31 4.10
N LEU A 291 27.90 -33.92 3.42
CA LEU A 291 28.89 -34.85 2.88
C LEU A 291 29.53 -35.70 3.97
N LEU A 292 29.86 -35.09 5.11
CA LEU A 292 30.38 -35.81 6.27
C LEU A 292 29.36 -36.81 6.82
N GLY A 293 28.09 -36.42 6.93
CA GLY A 293 27.00 -37.30 7.34
C GLY A 293 26.81 -38.50 6.41
N VAL A 294 26.81 -38.25 5.09
CA VAL A 294 26.75 -39.32 4.07
C VAL A 294 27.95 -40.26 4.21
N GLY A 295 29.15 -39.72 4.39
CA GLY A 295 30.36 -40.51 4.63
C GLY A 295 30.26 -41.39 5.87
N VAL A 296 29.72 -40.86 6.98
CA VAL A 296 29.47 -41.62 8.22
C VAL A 296 28.44 -42.73 7.99
N ILE A 297 27.33 -42.44 7.30
CA ILE A 297 26.30 -43.44 6.96
C ILE A 297 26.93 -44.58 6.14
N VAL A 298 27.65 -44.24 5.07
CA VAL A 298 28.31 -45.24 4.22
C VAL A 298 29.34 -46.05 5.00
N ALA A 299 30.14 -45.42 5.86
CA ALA A 299 31.14 -46.12 6.68
C ALA A 299 30.50 -47.08 7.68
N VAL A 300 29.41 -46.69 8.36
CA VAL A 300 28.70 -47.54 9.32
C VAL A 300 28.03 -48.72 8.59
N ILE A 301 27.36 -48.45 7.46
CA ILE A 301 26.71 -49.51 6.65
C ILE A 301 27.74 -50.47 6.08
N TRP A 302 28.83 -49.98 5.49
CA TRP A 302 29.82 -50.84 4.86
C TRP A 302 30.58 -51.71 5.88
N ARG A 303 30.89 -51.14 7.05
CA ARG A 303 31.66 -51.85 8.09
C ARG A 303 30.84 -52.83 8.93
N TYR A 304 29.52 -52.64 9.03
CA TYR A 304 28.68 -53.42 9.94
C TYR A 304 27.37 -53.94 9.33
N GLY A 305 27.01 -53.48 8.13
CA GLY A 305 25.83 -53.94 7.40
C GLY A 305 26.04 -55.23 6.61
N LEU A 306 27.29 -55.69 6.44
CA LEU A 306 27.60 -56.98 5.84
C LEU A 306 27.58 -58.15 6.85
N ASP A 307 27.55 -57.87 8.16
CA ASP A 307 27.53 -58.89 9.22
C ASP A 307 26.11 -59.24 9.69
N ALA A 308 25.07 -58.63 9.11
CA ALA A 308 23.67 -58.77 9.52
C ALA A 308 22.75 -59.36 8.44
N GLY A 309 23.33 -59.98 7.40
CA GLY A 309 22.62 -60.69 6.33
C GLY A 309 22.77 -62.21 6.47
#